data_AF-A0A9W6PX37-F1
#
_entry.id   AF-A0A9W6PX37-F1
#
_cell.length_a   1.000
_cell.length_b   1.000
_cell.length_c   1.000
_cell.angle_alpha   90.00
_cell.angle_beta   90.00
_cell.angle_gamma   90.00
#
_symmetry.space_group_name_H-M   'P 1'
#
loop_
_entity.id
_entity.type
_entity.pdbx_description
1 polymer ?
#
loop_
_entity_poly.entity_id
_entity_poly.type
_entity_poly.pdbx_seq_one_letter_code
_entity_poly.pdbx_strand_id
1 'polypeptide(L)'
;MWALAVPVAFALAGAVAQMRYGGRWIGVGLGLVVFAVAVIRAGAVWRRAGAALLVSICGLALMFFAGPMEYALYLKTTGEEVPAVVLKVEKDKGVKTDLWYCTVLATESKPTVYRLSEQQNCYDQFRQGQRVTIRKDPLGLTLPYLPDDSTDDDIRIGLYASAGLFLATALSMLYGGLRRRADRLSAD
;
A
#
# COMPACT_ATOMS: atom_id res chain seq x y z
N MET A 1 -15.65 -1.06 17.58
CA MET A 1 -15.15 0.16 16.91
C MET A 1 -13.64 0.12 16.69
N TRP A 2 -12.80 0.11 17.73
CA TRP A 2 -11.31 0.07 17.58
C TRP A 2 -10.78 -1.08 16.72
N ALA A 3 -11.38 -2.27 16.83
CA ALA A 3 -11.01 -3.45 16.04
C ALA A 3 -11.16 -3.27 14.52
N LEU A 4 -12.02 -2.35 14.07
CA LEU A 4 -12.19 -2.06 12.64
C LEU A 4 -11.56 -0.71 12.28
N ALA A 5 -11.68 0.30 13.14
CA ALA A 5 -11.16 1.64 12.87
C ALA A 5 -9.64 1.66 12.65
N VAL A 6 -8.87 0.93 13.47
CA VAL A 6 -7.40 0.90 13.36
C VAL A 6 -6.91 0.23 12.07
N PRO A 7 -7.31 -1.01 11.74
CA PRO A 7 -6.84 -1.63 10.50
C PRO A 7 -7.33 -0.90 9.24
N VAL A 8 -8.56 -0.36 9.24
CA VAL A 8 -9.04 0.50 8.14
C VAL A 8 -8.18 1.75 8.00
N ALA A 9 -7.84 2.41 9.10
CA ALA A 9 -7.00 3.62 9.04
C ALA A 9 -5.57 3.33 8.56
N PHE A 10 -4.99 2.16 8.90
CA PHE A 10 -3.71 1.73 8.36
C PHE A 10 -3.76 1.43 6.86
N ALA A 11 -4.81 0.74 6.39
CA ALA A 11 -5.01 0.49 4.97
C ALA A 11 -5.16 1.80 4.18
N LEU A 12 -6.02 2.72 4.66
CA LEU A 12 -6.20 4.05 4.07
C LEU A 12 -4.91 4.87 4.07
N ALA A 13 -4.09 4.80 5.12
CA ALA A 13 -2.79 5.46 5.14
C ALA A 13 -1.86 4.93 4.04
N GLY A 14 -1.88 3.61 3.81
CA GLY A 14 -1.18 2.97 2.70
C GLY A 14 -1.68 3.45 1.34
N ALA A 15 -3.01 3.53 1.15
CA ALA A 15 -3.65 4.02 -0.06
C ALA A 15 -3.24 5.46 -0.40
N VAL A 16 -3.36 6.36 0.59
CA VAL A 16 -3.02 7.78 0.45
C VAL A 16 -1.54 7.95 0.13
N ALA A 17 -0.67 7.08 0.66
CA ALA A 17 0.76 7.14 0.38
C ALA A 17 1.10 6.92 -1.11
N GLN A 18 0.20 6.31 -1.89
CA GLN A 18 0.36 6.10 -3.33
C GLN A 18 -0.10 7.27 -4.19
N MET A 19 -0.82 8.25 -3.62
CA MET A 19 -1.32 9.39 -4.37
C MET A 19 -0.18 10.34 -4.79
N ARG A 20 -0.35 10.92 -5.99
CA ARG A 20 0.47 12.02 -6.49
C ARG A 20 0.24 13.28 -5.64
N TYR A 21 1.12 14.28 -5.75
CA TYR A 21 1.03 15.57 -5.04
C TYR A 21 1.24 15.51 -3.51
N GLY A 22 2.25 14.76 -3.06
CA GLY A 22 2.60 14.71 -1.63
C GLY A 22 1.81 13.71 -0.80
N GLY A 23 0.94 12.92 -1.45
CA GLY A 23 0.21 11.80 -0.83
C GLY A 23 1.11 10.89 0.00
N ARG A 24 2.33 10.60 -0.47
CA ARG A 24 3.35 9.86 0.29
C ARG A 24 3.58 10.40 1.71
N TRP A 25 3.82 11.70 1.85
CA TRP A 25 4.10 12.31 3.15
C TRP A 25 2.85 12.35 4.04
N ILE A 26 1.69 12.60 3.44
CA ILE A 26 0.40 12.59 4.14
C ILE A 26 0.09 11.18 4.65
N GLY A 27 0.23 10.16 3.81
CA GLY A 27 0.00 8.76 4.16
C GLY A 27 0.94 8.28 5.25
N VAL A 28 2.23 8.62 5.17
CA VAL A 28 3.21 8.33 6.24
C VAL A 28 2.82 9.03 7.55
N GLY A 29 2.50 10.33 7.51
CA GLY A 29 2.07 11.07 8.70
C GLY A 29 0.81 10.46 9.33
N LEU A 30 -0.19 10.12 8.51
CA LEU A 30 -1.41 9.47 8.96
C LEU A 30 -1.12 8.10 9.58
N GLY A 31 -0.30 7.28 8.93
CA GLY A 31 0.11 5.97 9.44
C GLY A 31 0.81 6.05 10.80
N LEU A 32 1.69 7.03 10.99
CA LEU A 32 2.38 7.26 12.27
C LEU A 32 1.41 7.71 13.38
N VAL A 33 0.44 8.57 13.06
CA VAL A 33 -0.60 8.98 14.02
C VAL A 33 -1.46 7.78 14.43
N VAL A 34 -1.93 6.99 13.46
CA VAL A 34 -2.73 5.78 13.72
C VAL A 34 -1.94 4.79 14.58
N PHE A 35 -0.67 4.58 14.24
CA PHE A 35 0.24 3.74 15.00
C PHE A 35 0.38 4.20 16.45
N ALA A 36 0.69 5.48 16.67
CA ALA A 36 0.83 6.04 18.01
C ALA A 36 -0.46 5.87 18.84
N VAL A 37 -1.62 6.20 18.26
CA VAL A 37 -2.92 6.04 18.93
C VAL A 37 -3.19 4.57 19.30
N ALA A 38 -2.92 3.65 18.38
CA ALA A 38 -3.15 2.23 18.57
C ALA A 38 -2.24 1.65 19.68
N VAL A 39 -0.95 1.98 19.65
CA VAL A 39 0.04 1.53 20.65
C VAL A 39 -0.25 2.13 22.02
N ILE A 40 -0.53 3.44 22.11
CA ILE A 40 -0.89 4.09 23.38
C ILE A 40 -2.15 3.44 23.95
N ARG A 41 -3.16 3.17 23.12
CA ARG A 41 -4.38 2.51 23.62
C ARG A 41 -4.15 1.07 24.06
N ALA A 42 -3.50 0.24 23.25
CA ALA A 42 -3.26 -1.15 23.60
C ALA A 42 -2.26 -1.30 24.77
N GLY A 43 -1.17 -0.54 24.73
CA GLY A 43 -0.06 -0.63 25.66
C GLY A 43 -0.30 0.12 26.97
N ALA A 44 -0.58 1.42 26.92
CA ALA A 44 -0.69 2.23 28.13
C ALA A 44 -2.07 2.12 28.79
N VAL A 45 -3.14 2.18 27.99
CA VAL A 45 -4.50 2.32 28.52
C VAL A 45 -5.12 0.97 28.81
N TRP A 46 -4.89 -0.03 27.96
CA TRP A 46 -5.37 -1.40 28.19
C TRP A 46 -4.35 -2.25 28.94
N ARG A 47 -3.12 -1.75 29.11
CA ARG A 47 -2.01 -2.43 29.80
C ARG A 47 -1.68 -3.80 29.21
N ARG A 48 -1.73 -3.93 27.88
CA ARG A 48 -1.49 -5.19 27.16
C ARG A 48 -0.33 -5.04 26.18
N ALA A 49 0.88 -5.32 26.65
CA ALA A 49 2.09 -5.27 25.83
C ALA A 49 2.02 -6.18 24.59
N GLY A 50 1.49 -7.41 24.72
CA GLY A 50 1.38 -8.34 23.60
C GLY A 50 0.44 -7.85 22.48
N ALA A 51 -0.70 -7.27 22.84
CA ALA A 51 -1.62 -6.70 21.85
C ALA A 51 -1.00 -5.47 21.16
N ALA A 52 -0.29 -4.62 21.93
CA ALA A 52 0.43 -3.48 21.36
C ALA A 52 1.51 -3.93 20.37
N LEU A 53 2.28 -4.97 20.69
CA LEU A 53 3.31 -5.52 19.80
C LEU A 53 2.72 -6.06 18.50
N LEU A 54 1.66 -6.88 18.58
CA LEU A 54 1.02 -7.45 17.39
C LEU A 54 0.42 -6.37 16.50
N VAL A 55 -0.25 -5.37 17.09
CA VAL A 55 -0.81 -4.24 16.32
C VAL A 55 0.29 -3.41 15.67
N SER A 56 1.44 -3.23 16.32
CA SER A 56 2.59 -2.56 15.73
C SER A 56 3.12 -3.29 14.50
N ILE A 57 3.39 -4.59 14.64
CA ILE A 57 3.97 -5.41 13.56
C ILE A 57 2.97 -5.54 12.42
N CYS A 58 1.75 -5.99 12.73
CA CYS A 58 0.72 -6.24 11.71
C CYS A 58 0.20 -4.94 11.08
N GLY A 59 0.04 -3.86 11.86
CA GLY A 59 -0.44 -2.58 11.36
C GLY A 59 0.55 -1.89 10.43
N LEU A 60 1.84 -1.89 10.78
CA LEU A 60 2.88 -1.36 9.89
C LEU A 60 3.03 -2.22 8.63
N ALA A 61 3.07 -3.54 8.78
CA ALA A 61 3.11 -4.44 7.63
C ALA A 61 1.88 -4.23 6.72
N LEU A 62 0.68 -4.09 7.30
CA LEU A 62 -0.55 -3.81 6.56
C LEU A 62 -0.40 -2.57 5.68
N MET A 63 0.18 -1.49 6.21
CA MET A 63 0.38 -0.26 5.44
C MET A 63 1.30 -0.48 4.22
N PHE A 64 2.34 -1.29 4.35
CA PHE A 64 3.27 -1.60 3.25
C PHE A 64 2.65 -2.49 2.17
N PHE A 65 1.83 -3.46 2.55
CA PHE A 65 1.21 -4.40 1.60
C PHE A 65 -0.08 -3.86 1.00
N ALA A 66 -0.95 -3.23 1.80
CA ALA A 66 -2.25 -2.74 1.34
C ALA A 66 -2.10 -1.61 0.33
N GLY A 67 -1.19 -0.65 0.54
CA GLY A 67 -1.02 0.50 -0.34
C GLY A 67 -0.78 0.14 -1.81
N PRO A 68 0.31 -0.61 -2.14
CA PRO A 68 0.58 -1.03 -3.52
C PRO A 68 -0.52 -1.91 -4.11
N MET A 69 -1.16 -2.76 -3.29
CA MET A 69 -2.21 -3.68 -3.77
C MET A 69 -3.52 -2.96 -4.07
N GLU A 70 -3.92 -2.01 -3.24
CA GLU A 70 -5.08 -1.14 -3.50
C GLU A 70 -4.85 -0.28 -4.74
N TYR A 71 -3.64 0.24 -4.91
CA TYR A 71 -3.25 0.99 -6.09
C TYR A 71 -3.32 0.13 -7.38
N ALA A 72 -2.74 -1.06 -7.35
CA ALA A 72 -2.77 -1.99 -8.49
C ALA A 72 -4.20 -2.48 -8.79
N LEU A 73 -5.00 -2.78 -7.76
CA LEU A 73 -6.40 -3.19 -7.89
C LEU A 73 -7.29 -2.05 -8.42
N TYR A 74 -7.08 -0.83 -7.94
CA TYR A 74 -7.75 0.37 -8.44
C TYR A 74 -7.48 0.52 -9.94
N LEU A 75 -6.22 0.58 -10.35
CA LEU A 75 -5.90 0.72 -11.77
C LEU A 75 -6.30 -0.48 -12.63
N LYS A 76 -6.34 -1.69 -12.07
CA LYS A 76 -6.90 -2.85 -12.78
C LYS A 76 -8.40 -2.71 -13.06
N THR A 77 -9.15 -2.05 -12.18
CA THR A 77 -10.62 -1.96 -12.28
C THR A 77 -11.09 -0.71 -12.99
N THR A 78 -10.40 0.42 -12.80
CA THR A 78 -10.81 1.73 -13.33
C THR A 78 -9.80 2.35 -14.29
N GLY A 79 -8.61 1.76 -14.41
CA GLY A 79 -7.54 2.33 -15.22
C GLY A 79 -7.83 2.21 -16.72
N GLU A 80 -7.53 3.29 -17.44
CA GLU A 80 -7.62 3.33 -18.90
C GLU A 80 -6.38 2.67 -19.50
N GLU A 81 -6.59 1.71 -20.41
CA GLU A 81 -5.52 1.00 -21.09
C GLU A 81 -4.97 1.83 -22.25
N VAL A 82 -3.68 2.11 -22.18
CA VAL A 82 -3.00 3.02 -23.11
C VAL A 82 -1.77 2.32 -23.71
N PRO A 83 -1.62 2.30 -25.04
CA PRO A 83 -0.40 1.80 -25.66
C PRO A 83 0.78 2.70 -25.32
N ALA A 84 1.92 2.09 -24.98
CA ALA A 84 3.14 2.79 -24.62
C ALA A 84 4.39 2.04 -25.11
N VAL A 85 5.52 2.74 -25.13
CA VAL A 85 6.83 2.19 -25.46
C VAL A 85 7.82 2.50 -24.35
N VAL A 86 8.57 1.49 -23.90
CA VAL A 86 9.63 1.66 -22.92
C VAL A 86 10.82 2.34 -23.59
N LEU A 87 11.08 3.61 -23.25
CA LEU A 87 12.17 4.40 -23.82
C LEU A 87 13.52 4.09 -23.17
N LYS A 88 13.53 3.80 -21.87
CA LYS A 88 14.75 3.58 -21.09
C LYS A 88 14.42 2.77 -19.84
N VAL A 89 15.29 1.81 -19.51
CA VAL A 89 15.30 1.12 -18.22
C VAL A 89 16.64 1.40 -17.58
N GLU A 90 16.64 1.99 -16.40
CA GLU A 90 17.86 2.37 -15.70
C GLU A 90 17.78 1.94 -14.24
N LYS A 91 18.92 1.50 -13.70
CA LYS A 91 19.13 1.44 -12.26
C LYS A 91 19.68 2.78 -11.80
N ASP A 92 19.01 3.43 -10.87
CA ASP A 92 19.57 4.63 -10.25
C ASP A 92 20.69 4.20 -9.28
N LYS A 93 21.94 4.49 -9.65
CA LYS A 93 23.13 4.21 -8.84
C LYS A 93 23.43 5.30 -7.81
N GLY A 94 22.61 6.36 -7.75
CA GLY A 94 22.86 7.55 -6.94
C GLY A 94 22.41 7.46 -5.47
N VAL A 95 21.52 6.51 -5.15
CA VAL A 95 21.05 6.25 -3.78
C VAL A 95 21.60 4.89 -3.36
N LYS A 96 21.87 4.66 -2.07
CA LYS A 96 22.49 3.43 -1.49
C LYS A 96 21.80 2.09 -1.85
N THR A 97 20.80 2.09 -2.72
CA THR A 97 19.98 0.97 -3.14
C THR A 97 19.76 1.04 -4.64
N ASP A 98 20.06 -0.05 -5.35
CA ASP A 98 19.74 -0.21 -6.77
C ASP A 98 18.22 -0.17 -6.95
N LEU A 99 17.66 1.00 -7.28
CA LEU A 99 16.24 1.14 -7.61
C LEU A 99 16.05 1.14 -9.12
N TRP A 100 15.10 0.33 -9.60
CA TRP A 100 14.74 0.31 -11.02
C TRP A 100 13.81 1.46 -11.39
N TYR A 101 14.11 2.09 -12.53
CA TYR A 101 13.29 3.12 -13.15
C TYR A 101 13.07 2.83 -14.64
N CYS A 102 11.81 2.97 -15.06
CA CYS A 102 11.38 2.79 -16.44
C CYS A 102 10.85 4.13 -16.94
N THR A 103 11.43 4.64 -18.01
CA THR A 103 10.87 5.78 -18.74
C THR A 103 9.99 5.23 -19.85
N VAL A 104 8.69 5.48 -19.79
CA VAL A 104 7.71 5.01 -20.78
C VAL A 104 7.08 6.19 -21.50
N LEU A 105 6.90 6.05 -22.82
CA LEU A 105 6.19 7.01 -23.65
C LEU A 105 4.82 6.44 -23.98
N ALA A 106 3.77 7.06 -23.44
CA ALA A 106 2.40 6.78 -23.86
C ALA A 106 2.19 7.30 -25.28
N THR A 107 1.72 6.44 -26.19
CA THR A 107 1.51 6.76 -27.62
C THR A 107 0.06 7.12 -27.93
N GLU A 108 -0.61 7.77 -26.98
CA GLU A 108 -1.94 8.37 -27.16
C GLU A 108 -1.90 9.52 -28.18
N SER A 109 -3.06 10.13 -28.47
CA SER A 109 -3.16 11.34 -29.28
C SER A 109 -2.28 12.49 -28.79
N LYS A 110 -1.94 12.52 -27.48
CA LYS A 110 -0.97 13.42 -26.88
C LYS A 110 0.14 12.62 -26.20
N PRO A 111 1.32 12.49 -26.84
CA PRO A 111 2.41 11.72 -26.28
C PRO A 111 2.84 12.28 -24.92
N THR A 112 2.86 11.43 -23.90
CA THR A 112 3.26 11.82 -22.54
C THR A 112 4.32 10.85 -22.04
N VAL A 113 5.41 11.40 -21.49
CA VAL A 113 6.50 10.62 -20.91
C VAL A 113 6.28 10.46 -19.41
N TYR A 114 6.34 9.22 -18.92
CA TYR A 114 6.26 8.89 -17.51
C TYR A 114 7.55 8.23 -17.06
N ARG A 115 8.03 8.62 -15.87
CA ARG A 115 9.12 7.94 -15.17
C ARG A 115 8.51 7.12 -14.05
N LEU A 116 8.51 5.80 -14.23
CA LEU A 116 7.93 4.81 -13.33
C LEU A 116 9.03 4.18 -12.48
N SER A 117 8.73 3.86 -11.24
CA SER A 117 9.62 3.14 -10.31
C SER A 117 9.09 1.73 -10.03
N GLU A 118 9.79 0.99 -9.18
CA GLU A 118 9.34 -0.33 -8.66
C GLU A 118 7.93 -0.30 -8.07
N GLN A 119 7.50 0.83 -7.48
CA GLN A 119 6.13 1.00 -6.99
C GLN A 119 5.05 0.90 -8.08
N GLN A 120 5.44 1.15 -9.33
CA GLN A 120 4.58 1.04 -10.52
C GLN A 120 4.88 -0.24 -11.32
N ASN A 121 5.50 -1.24 -10.66
CA ASN A 121 5.91 -2.53 -11.21
C ASN A 121 7.07 -2.48 -12.22
N CYS A 122 7.87 -1.41 -12.23
CA CYS A 122 9.10 -1.40 -13.04
C CYS A 122 10.23 -2.16 -12.34
N TYR A 123 10.57 -3.35 -12.83
CA TYR A 123 11.79 -4.07 -12.48
C TYR A 123 12.58 -4.41 -13.76
N ASP A 124 13.40 -5.46 -13.72
CA ASP A 124 14.23 -5.91 -14.84
C ASP A 124 13.47 -6.70 -15.90
N GLN A 125 12.16 -6.91 -15.73
CA GLN A 125 11.34 -7.66 -16.68
C GLN A 125 11.07 -6.89 -17.97
N PHE A 126 11.27 -5.57 -17.98
CA PHE A 126 11.05 -4.72 -19.15
C PHE A 126 12.34 -4.40 -19.90
N ARG A 127 12.26 -4.31 -21.23
CA ARG A 127 13.39 -3.95 -22.10
C ARG A 127 13.14 -2.65 -22.84
N GLN A 128 14.22 -1.93 -23.12
CA GLN A 128 14.16 -0.75 -23.97
C GLN A 128 13.62 -1.08 -25.37
N GLY A 129 12.71 -0.26 -25.88
CA GLY A 129 12.02 -0.44 -27.16
C GLY A 129 10.80 -1.38 -27.09
N GLN A 130 10.54 -2.02 -25.95
CA GLN A 130 9.39 -2.91 -25.78
C GLN A 130 8.09 -2.10 -25.84
N ARG A 131 7.14 -2.60 -26.63
CA ARG A 131 5.76 -2.10 -26.65
C ARG A 131 5.00 -2.75 -25.49
N VAL A 132 4.33 -1.92 -24.71
CA VAL A 132 3.61 -2.32 -23.50
C VAL A 132 2.29 -1.57 -23.44
N THR A 133 1.33 -2.08 -22.69
CA THR A 133 0.09 -1.36 -22.40
C THR A 133 0.16 -0.91 -20.95
N ILE A 134 0.13 0.41 -20.71
CA ILE A 134 0.08 0.96 -19.36
C ILE A 134 -1.37 1.16 -18.94
N ARG A 135 -1.63 1.10 -17.63
CA ARG A 135 -2.93 1.48 -17.05
C ARG A 135 -2.81 2.86 -16.40
N LYS A 136 -3.60 3.79 -16.90
CA LYS A 136 -3.59 5.20 -16.45
C LYS A 136 -4.78 5.49 -15.58
N ASP A 137 -4.57 6.26 -14.53
CA ASP A 137 -5.66 6.74 -13.69
C ASP A 137 -6.53 7.76 -14.45
N PRO A 138 -7.83 7.50 -14.63
CA PRO A 138 -8.73 8.44 -15.28
C PRO A 138 -8.83 9.79 -14.55
N LEU A 139 -8.60 9.81 -13.23
CA LEU A 139 -8.63 11.02 -12.41
C LEU A 139 -7.27 11.73 -12.35
N GLY A 140 -6.19 11.10 -12.84
CA GLY A 140 -4.84 11.65 -12.81
C GLY A 140 -4.25 11.84 -11.40
N LEU A 141 -4.83 11.21 -10.38
CA LEU A 141 -4.40 11.26 -8.98
C LEU A 141 -3.21 10.35 -8.72
N THR A 142 -3.03 9.29 -9.50
CA THR A 142 -1.89 8.38 -9.36
C THR A 142 -1.03 8.33 -10.63
N LEU A 143 0.19 7.81 -10.50
CA LEU A 143 1.01 7.50 -11.67
C LEU A 143 0.38 6.34 -12.47
N PRO A 144 0.81 6.11 -13.71
CA PRO A 144 0.43 4.90 -14.44
C PRO A 144 1.05 3.64 -13.81
N TYR A 145 0.37 2.50 -13.98
CA TYR A 145 0.88 1.19 -13.61
C TYR A 145 1.29 0.40 -14.84
N LEU A 146 2.37 -0.38 -14.71
CA LEU A 146 2.97 -1.16 -15.78
C LEU A 146 2.67 -2.65 -15.57
N PRO A 147 1.55 -3.18 -16.10
CA PRO A 147 1.22 -4.59 -15.96
C PRO A 147 2.21 -5.48 -16.74
N ASP A 148 2.43 -6.66 -16.20
CA ASP A 148 3.14 -7.80 -16.79
C ASP A 148 2.28 -9.06 -16.68
N ASP A 149 2.80 -10.19 -17.15
CA ASP A 149 2.07 -11.46 -17.20
C ASP A 149 1.75 -12.03 -15.80
N SER A 150 2.53 -11.70 -14.75
CA SER A 150 2.33 -12.18 -13.38
C SER A 150 1.47 -11.25 -12.52
N THR A 151 1.17 -10.05 -13.00
CA THR A 151 0.43 -9.00 -12.27
C THR A 151 -0.82 -9.51 -11.56
N ASP A 152 -1.58 -10.42 -12.19
CA ASP A 152 -2.82 -10.94 -11.61
C ASP A 152 -2.58 -11.81 -10.37
N ASP A 153 -1.55 -12.65 -10.40
CA ASP A 153 -1.20 -13.49 -9.26
C ASP A 153 -0.51 -12.68 -8.16
N ASP A 154 0.34 -11.71 -8.52
CA ASP A 154 0.98 -10.80 -7.57
C ASP A 154 -0.04 -9.96 -6.79
N ILE A 155 -1.05 -9.42 -7.50
CA ILE A 155 -2.19 -8.72 -6.88
C ILE A 155 -2.94 -9.65 -5.93
N ARG A 156 -3.21 -10.90 -6.32
CA ARG A 156 -3.95 -11.86 -5.48
C ARG A 156 -3.18 -12.21 -4.21
N ILE A 157 -1.88 -12.51 -4.33
CA ILE A 157 -1.02 -12.84 -3.18
C ILE A 157 -0.95 -11.65 -2.22
N GLY A 158 -0.70 -10.45 -2.73
CA GLY A 158 -0.64 -9.26 -1.89
C GLY A 158 -1.98 -8.90 -1.26
N LEU A 159 -3.11 -9.17 -1.94
CA LEU A 159 -4.45 -9.00 -1.37
C LEU A 159 -4.70 -9.97 -0.22
N TYR A 160 -4.31 -11.24 -0.36
CA TYR A 160 -4.42 -12.23 0.71
C TYR A 160 -3.52 -11.88 1.91
N ALA A 161 -2.29 -11.44 1.66
CA ALA A 161 -1.39 -10.97 2.71
C ALA A 161 -1.99 -9.76 3.44
N SER A 162 -2.52 -8.78 2.70
CA SER A 162 -3.19 -7.60 3.26
C SER A 162 -4.43 -7.97 4.07
N ALA A 163 -5.27 -8.89 3.57
CA ALA A 163 -6.43 -9.39 4.30
C ALA A 163 -6.04 -10.10 5.59
N GLY A 164 -5.00 -10.93 5.55
CA GLY A 164 -4.45 -11.60 6.74
C GLY A 164 -3.93 -10.61 7.78
N LEU A 165 -3.16 -9.61 7.36
CA LEU A 165 -2.65 -8.54 8.23
C LEU A 165 -3.75 -7.66 8.80
N PHE A 166 -4.78 -7.37 8.01
CA PHE A 166 -5.97 -6.65 8.44
C PHE A 166 -6.69 -7.41 9.55
N LEU A 167 -6.97 -8.71 9.33
CA LEU A 167 -7.61 -9.57 10.31
C LEU A 167 -6.75 -9.72 11.58
N ALA A 168 -5.44 -9.93 11.45
CA ALA A 168 -4.53 -10.03 12.59
C ALA A 168 -4.53 -8.75 13.44
N THR A 169 -4.50 -7.58 12.79
CA THR A 169 -4.58 -6.28 13.45
C THR A 169 -5.95 -6.09 14.14
N ALA A 170 -7.03 -6.45 13.45
CA ALA A 170 -8.39 -6.35 13.97
C ALA A 170 -8.59 -7.23 15.21
N LEU A 171 -8.17 -8.50 15.13
CA LEU A 171 -8.27 -9.47 16.22
C LEU A 171 -7.40 -9.06 17.40
N SER A 172 -6.21 -8.51 17.16
CA SER A 172 -5.33 -8.01 18.23
C SER A 172 -5.97 -6.85 19.00
N MET A 173 -6.56 -5.89 18.28
CA MET A 173 -7.31 -4.79 18.89
C MET A 173 -8.59 -5.26 19.59
N LEU A 174 -9.28 -6.26 19.02
CA LEU A 174 -10.47 -6.85 19.63
C LEU A 174 -10.13 -7.58 20.92
N TYR A 175 -9.10 -8.43 20.90
CA TYR A 175 -8.62 -9.18 22.06
C TYR A 175 -8.18 -8.24 23.20
N GLY A 176 -7.42 -7.19 22.89
CA GLY A 176 -7.07 -6.15 23.86
C GLY A 176 -8.29 -5.43 24.43
N GLY A 177 -9.36 -5.28 23.65
CA GLY A 177 -10.60 -4.63 24.04
C GLY A 177 -11.57 -5.50 24.86
N LEU A 178 -11.76 -6.77 24.48
CA LEU A 178 -12.76 -7.66 25.07
C LEU A 178 -12.45 -8.06 26.51
N ARG A 179 -11.16 -8.24 26.86
CA ARG A 179 -10.76 -8.66 28.21
C ARG A 179 -11.15 -7.64 29.29
N ARG A 180 -11.38 -6.37 28.91
CA ARG A 180 -11.92 -5.33 29.81
C ARG A 180 -13.40 -5.49 30.14
N ARG A 181 -14.20 -6.11 29.26
CA ARG A 181 -15.62 -6.38 29.57
C ARG A 181 -15.74 -7.54 30.56
N ALA A 182 -14.90 -8.56 30.41
CA ALA A 182 -14.84 -9.68 31.35
C ALA A 182 -14.40 -9.21 32.75
N ASP A 183 -13.30 -8.44 32.85
CA ASP A 183 -12.79 -7.97 34.15
C ASP A 183 -13.77 -7.02 34.88
N ARG A 184 -14.62 -6.28 34.14
CA ARG A 184 -15.67 -5.42 34.73
C ARG A 184 -16.91 -6.20 35.16
N LEU A 185 -17.29 -7.25 34.42
CA LEU A 185 -18.44 -8.11 34.75
C LEU A 185 -18.17 -9.05 35.92
N SER A 186 -16.89 -9.30 36.27
CA SER A 186 -16.50 -10.10 37.43
C SER A 186 -16.25 -9.29 38.71
N ALA A 187 -16.36 -7.96 38.64
CA ALA A 187 -16.15 -7.04 39.77
C ALA A 187 -17.46 -6.46 40.33
N ASP A 188 -18.59 -6.78 39.69
CA ASP A 188 -19.96 -6.55 40.16
C ASP A 188 -20.57 -7.90 40.58
#